data_AF-A0AAU3KRC2-F1
#
_entry.id   AF-A0AAU3KRC2-F1
#
_cell.length_a   1.000
_cell.length_b   1.000
_cell.length_c   1.000
_cell.angle_alpha   90.00
_cell.angle_beta   90.00
_cell.angle_gamma   90.00
#
_symmetry.space_group_name_H-M   'P 1'
#
loop_
_entity.id
_entity.type
_entity.pdbx_description
1 polymer ?
#
loop_
_entity_poly.entity_id
_entity_poly.type
_entity_poly.pdbx_seq_one_letter_code
_entity_poly.pdbx_strand_id
1 'polypeptide(L)'
;MTTQAFLSGAGTRPAEAPVKKKAEARAAKSAEVSAAKPAAASAPKAAPAAKPVPASAAGAPDIKALADKVKERRREKSWTQNDVAKQGGPATGTVSQIERCLIEEPTAETLTKLDAGLEWPANTAEAILRGNLVGA
;
A
#
# COMPACT_ATOMS: atom_id res chain seq x y z
N MET A 1 28.81 15.54 59.00
CA MET A 1 29.27 16.93 59.18
C MET A 1 30.06 17.25 57.90
N THR A 2 29.47 17.74 56.81
CA THR A 2 28.41 18.77 56.69
C THR A 2 28.89 20.08 57.32
N THR A 3 28.96 21.23 56.63
CA THR A 3 28.18 21.69 55.46
C THR A 3 28.94 22.79 54.66
N GLN A 4 28.38 23.21 53.50
CA GLN A 4 28.39 24.61 52.98
C GLN A 4 29.64 25.09 52.18
N ALA A 5 29.56 25.99 51.19
CA ALA A 5 28.61 26.20 50.06
C ALA A 5 29.14 27.31 49.10
N PHE A 6 28.58 27.40 47.87
CA PHE A 6 28.38 28.66 47.08
C PHE A 6 29.62 29.44 46.56
N LEU A 7 29.59 30.31 45.53
CA LEU A 7 28.72 30.49 44.35
C LEU A 7 29.40 31.45 43.33
N SER A 8 29.08 31.36 42.02
CA SER A 8 29.27 32.39 40.96
C SER A 8 30.69 32.92 40.63
N GLY A 9 30.98 33.47 39.43
CA GLY A 9 30.18 33.52 38.19
C GLY A 9 30.38 34.77 37.31
N ALA A 10 31.15 34.66 36.22
CA ALA A 10 31.26 35.56 35.04
C ALA A 10 31.96 34.74 33.92
N GLY A 11 31.77 34.88 32.59
CA GLY A 11 31.67 36.08 31.74
C GLY A 11 33.02 36.26 31.00
N THR A 12 33.17 36.29 29.67
CA THR A 12 32.22 36.43 28.54
C THR A 12 32.79 35.82 27.23
N ARG A 13 31.95 35.70 26.18
CA ARG A 13 32.21 35.27 24.77
C ARG A 13 33.13 36.31 24.02
N PRO A 14 33.63 36.14 22.75
CA PRO A 14 33.11 35.29 21.64
C PRO A 14 34.13 34.66 20.63
N ALA A 15 33.58 33.95 19.62
CA ALA A 15 34.20 33.46 18.35
C ALA A 15 35.37 32.44 18.49
N GLU A 16 35.72 31.60 17.50
CA GLU A 16 35.21 31.35 16.14
C GLU A 16 35.14 29.81 15.87
N ALA A 17 34.64 29.37 14.71
CA ALA A 17 34.50 27.96 14.28
C ALA A 17 35.57 27.59 13.22
N PRO A 18 35.55 26.43 12.51
CA PRO A 18 34.76 25.19 12.65
C PRO A 18 35.71 23.96 12.92
N VAL A 19 35.57 22.67 12.52
CA VAL A 19 34.75 21.89 11.56
C VAL A 19 34.78 20.38 11.94
N LYS A 20 33.84 19.57 11.39
CA LYS A 20 33.88 18.08 11.24
C LYS A 20 33.71 17.28 12.56
N LYS A 21 32.98 16.16 12.66
CA LYS A 21 32.20 15.25 11.76
C LYS A 21 31.19 14.48 12.68
N LYS A 22 30.10 13.81 12.28
CA LYS A 22 29.35 13.64 11.01
C LYS A 22 28.08 12.81 11.32
N ALA A 23 26.88 13.40 11.38
CA ALA A 23 25.62 12.65 11.46
C ALA A 23 24.34 13.52 11.22
N GLU A 24 23.97 13.84 9.98
CA GLU A 24 22.53 13.96 9.62
C GLU A 24 22.30 13.97 8.08
N ALA A 25 21.10 13.49 7.70
CA ALA A 25 20.28 13.74 6.51
C ALA A 25 19.33 12.53 6.38
N ARG A 26 18.10 12.49 6.90
CA ARG A 26 16.99 13.47 7.01
C ARG A 26 16.35 13.82 5.64
N ALA A 27 15.01 13.88 5.65
CA ALA A 27 14.14 13.84 4.48
C ALA A 27 13.72 15.23 3.94
N ALA A 28 12.94 15.19 2.83
CA ALA A 28 12.41 16.32 2.04
C ALA A 28 13.44 16.98 1.10
N LYS A 29 13.05 17.64 0.00
CA LYS A 29 11.72 18.13 -0.41
C LYS A 29 11.46 18.05 -1.93
N SER A 30 10.30 18.56 -2.37
CA SER A 30 9.61 18.40 -3.66
C SER A 30 10.20 19.11 -4.90
N ALA A 31 9.58 18.81 -6.05
CA ALA A 31 9.53 19.55 -7.34
C ALA A 31 10.77 19.46 -8.27
N GLU A 32 10.67 19.63 -9.60
CA GLU A 32 9.57 19.42 -10.59
C GLU A 32 10.12 19.67 -12.02
N VAL A 33 10.26 18.63 -12.86
CA VAL A 33 10.38 18.66 -14.34
C VAL A 33 9.96 17.26 -14.81
N SER A 34 8.87 16.98 -15.55
CA SER A 34 8.25 17.53 -16.77
C SER A 34 8.85 17.00 -18.09
N ALA A 35 8.07 16.18 -18.80
CA ALA A 35 8.32 15.55 -20.12
C ALA A 35 9.58 14.63 -20.24
N ALA A 36 9.58 13.51 -20.98
CA ALA A 36 8.66 13.08 -22.05
C ALA A 36 8.47 11.54 -22.13
N LYS A 37 7.41 11.11 -22.82
CA LYS A 37 7.16 9.75 -23.35
C LYS A 37 7.83 9.63 -24.75
N PRO A 38 8.23 8.45 -25.26
CA PRO A 38 7.31 7.43 -25.82
C PRO A 38 7.34 6.08 -25.05
N ALA A 39 6.32 5.22 -25.11
CA ALA A 39 6.06 4.14 -26.10
C ALA A 39 7.20 3.08 -26.17
N ALA A 40 6.93 1.77 -26.30
CA ALA A 40 5.72 1.09 -26.79
C ALA A 40 5.31 -0.08 -25.85
N ALA A 41 4.02 -0.27 -25.57
CA ALA A 41 3.11 -1.19 -26.28
C ALA A 41 3.42 -2.69 -26.09
N SER A 42 2.63 -3.32 -25.22
CA SER A 42 2.13 -4.68 -25.44
C SER A 42 0.73 -4.78 -24.85
N ALA A 43 -0.26 -4.44 -25.65
CA ALA A 43 -1.59 -4.98 -25.45
C ALA A 43 -1.57 -6.44 -25.91
N PRO A 44 -2.21 -7.34 -25.15
CA PRO A 44 -3.06 -8.34 -25.77
C PRO A 44 -4.53 -7.92 -25.64
N LYS A 45 -5.20 -7.93 -26.79
CA LYS A 45 -6.64 -7.72 -26.98
C LYS A 45 -7.42 -8.85 -26.30
N ALA A 46 -8.08 -8.56 -25.18
CA ALA A 46 -8.98 -9.50 -24.49
C ALA A 46 -10.18 -8.78 -23.84
N ALA A 47 -11.06 -8.21 -24.68
CA ALA A 47 -12.50 -8.33 -24.46
C ALA A 47 -12.94 -9.63 -25.18
N PRO A 48 -13.86 -10.43 -24.63
CA PRO A 48 -15.25 -9.98 -24.46
C PRO A 48 -15.82 -10.20 -23.05
N ALA A 49 -17.05 -9.73 -22.86
CA ALA A 49 -17.83 -10.00 -21.66
C ALA A 49 -18.38 -11.45 -21.64
N ALA A 50 -18.10 -12.17 -20.55
CA ALA A 50 -18.86 -13.32 -20.08
C ALA A 50 -19.01 -13.13 -18.56
N LYS A 51 -20.22 -12.78 -18.09
CA LYS A 51 -21.25 -13.71 -17.57
C LYS A 51 -20.78 -14.45 -16.31
N PRO A 52 -21.54 -14.43 -15.20
CA PRO A 52 -21.16 -15.13 -13.98
C PRO A 52 -21.08 -16.64 -14.25
N VAL A 53 -19.91 -17.20 -13.96
CA VAL A 53 -19.67 -18.65 -13.90
C VAL A 53 -19.55 -19.05 -12.42
N PRO A 54 -19.91 -20.29 -12.06
CA PRO A 54 -20.77 -20.53 -10.93
C PRO A 54 -20.09 -20.31 -9.58
N ALA A 55 -20.92 -20.06 -8.55
CA ALA A 55 -20.50 -20.03 -7.16
C ALA A 55 -19.69 -21.30 -6.83
N SER A 56 -18.43 -21.10 -6.43
CA SER A 56 -17.59 -22.18 -5.94
C SER A 56 -18.27 -22.86 -4.74
N ALA A 57 -18.24 -24.19 -4.69
CA ALA A 57 -19.04 -24.96 -3.75
C ALA A 57 -18.70 -24.58 -2.30
N ALA A 58 -19.73 -24.28 -1.51
CA ALA A 58 -19.62 -23.59 -0.22
C ALA A 58 -18.62 -24.28 0.74
N GLY A 59 -17.45 -23.67 0.90
CA GLY A 59 -16.41 -24.12 1.82
C GLY A 59 -14.98 -23.81 1.37
N ALA A 60 -14.70 -23.82 0.05
CA ALA A 60 -13.36 -23.58 -0.48
C ALA A 60 -13.08 -22.08 -0.76
N PRO A 61 -11.83 -21.60 -0.57
CA PRO A 61 -11.46 -20.22 -0.90
C PRO A 61 -11.35 -20.00 -2.42
N ASP A 62 -12.21 -19.15 -2.97
CA ASP A 62 -12.15 -18.72 -4.37
C ASP A 62 -11.21 -17.51 -4.53
N ILE A 63 -9.91 -17.80 -4.50
CA ILE A 63 -8.85 -16.81 -4.76
C ILE A 63 -9.03 -16.14 -6.13
N LYS A 64 -9.62 -16.83 -7.11
CA LYS A 64 -9.78 -16.30 -8.46
C LYS A 64 -10.88 -15.23 -8.51
N ALA A 65 -12.02 -15.47 -7.86
CA ALA A 65 -13.07 -14.46 -7.71
C ALA A 65 -12.53 -13.20 -7.00
N LEU A 66 -11.71 -13.37 -5.95
CA LEU A 66 -11.04 -12.25 -5.29
C LEU A 66 -10.06 -11.54 -6.24
N ALA A 67 -9.18 -12.28 -6.91
CA ALA A 67 -8.21 -11.74 -7.85
C ALA A 67 -8.86 -10.92 -8.97
N ASP A 68 -9.96 -11.41 -9.54
CA ASP A 68 -10.66 -10.72 -10.62
C ASP A 68 -11.45 -9.50 -10.11
N LYS A 69 -12.06 -9.55 -8.92
CA LYS A 69 -12.69 -8.37 -8.29
C LYS A 69 -11.70 -7.28 -7.88
N VAL A 70 -10.50 -7.65 -7.41
CA VAL A 70 -9.41 -6.70 -7.13
C VAL A 70 -9.00 -5.96 -8.41
N LYS A 71 -8.87 -6.66 -9.56
CA LYS A 71 -8.59 -6.05 -10.87
C LYS A 71 -9.73 -5.15 -11.34
N GLU A 72 -10.98 -5.60 -11.17
CA GLU A 72 -12.19 -4.87 -11.56
C GLU A 72 -12.26 -3.52 -10.83
N ARG A 73 -12.22 -3.53 -9.49
CA ARG A 73 -12.27 -2.34 -8.64
C ARG A 73 -11.12 -1.36 -8.90
N ARG A 74 -9.92 -1.87 -9.15
CA ARG A 74 -8.75 -1.06 -9.54
C ARG A 74 -8.94 -0.37 -10.89
N ARG A 75 -9.64 -0.99 -11.83
CA ARG A 75 -9.92 -0.43 -13.17
C ARG A 75 -11.07 0.58 -13.12
N GLU A 76 -12.12 0.34 -12.32
CA GLU A 76 -13.15 1.34 -12.00
C GLU A 76 -12.53 2.66 -11.53
N LYS A 77 -11.62 2.58 -10.54
CA LYS A 77 -10.97 3.74 -9.93
C LYS A 77 -9.73 4.25 -10.68
N SER A 78 -9.35 3.59 -11.80
CA SER A 78 -8.13 3.89 -12.58
C SER A 78 -6.83 3.88 -11.75
N TRP A 79 -6.75 3.03 -10.72
CA TRP A 79 -5.62 2.94 -9.79
C TRP A 79 -4.55 1.93 -10.24
N THR A 80 -3.28 2.18 -9.91
CA THR A 80 -2.21 1.17 -10.01
C THR A 80 -2.15 0.31 -8.73
N GLN A 81 -1.39 -0.79 -8.76
CA GLN A 81 -1.15 -1.63 -7.56
C GLN A 81 -0.40 -0.84 -6.46
N ASN A 82 0.38 0.17 -6.85
CA ASN A 82 1.06 1.08 -5.94
C ASN A 82 0.07 2.05 -5.29
N ASP A 83 -0.94 2.52 -6.01
CA ASP A 83 -1.96 3.42 -5.45
C ASP A 83 -2.84 2.70 -4.43
N VAL A 84 -3.23 1.45 -4.67
CA VAL A 84 -3.91 0.61 -3.66
C VAL A 84 -3.07 0.48 -2.38
N ALA A 85 -1.76 0.26 -2.49
CA ALA A 85 -0.87 0.23 -1.32
C ALA A 85 -0.81 1.59 -0.59
N LYS A 86 -0.88 2.72 -1.30
CA LYS A 86 -0.94 4.07 -0.68
C LYS A 86 -2.25 4.32 0.06
N GLN A 87 -3.37 3.76 -0.41
CA GLN A 87 -4.68 3.87 0.26
C GLN A 87 -4.83 2.92 1.49
N GLY A 88 -3.72 2.41 2.03
CA GLY A 88 -3.73 1.44 3.15
C GLY A 88 -3.85 -0.02 2.72
N GLY A 89 -3.75 -0.30 1.42
CA GLY A 89 -3.79 -1.65 0.86
C GLY A 89 -2.59 -2.54 1.22
N PRO A 90 -2.63 -3.82 0.78
CA PRO A 90 -1.45 -4.68 0.86
C PRO A 90 -0.29 -4.09 0.04
N ALA A 91 0.93 -4.51 0.36
CA ALA A 91 2.09 -4.13 -0.43
C ALA A 91 1.91 -4.49 -1.91
N THR A 92 2.44 -3.68 -2.83
CA THR A 92 2.30 -3.84 -4.29
C THR A 92 2.63 -5.26 -4.77
N GLY A 93 3.64 -5.91 -4.18
CA GLY A 93 3.99 -7.31 -4.43
C GLY A 93 2.89 -8.29 -4.03
N THR A 94 2.28 -8.11 -2.86
CA THR A 94 1.15 -8.92 -2.35
C THR A 94 -0.10 -8.74 -3.22
N VAL A 95 -0.44 -7.51 -3.61
CA VAL A 95 -1.54 -7.26 -4.57
C VAL A 95 -1.26 -7.97 -5.89
N SER A 96 -0.02 -7.90 -6.39
CA SER A 96 0.42 -8.60 -7.60
C SER A 96 0.40 -10.13 -7.47
N GLN A 97 0.62 -10.70 -6.28
CA GLN A 97 0.48 -12.13 -6.03
C GLN A 97 -0.99 -12.55 -6.02
N ILE A 98 -1.87 -11.78 -5.37
CA ILE A 98 -3.32 -12.03 -5.34
C ILE A 98 -3.91 -11.93 -6.75
N GLU A 99 -3.62 -10.87 -7.51
CA GLU A 99 -4.10 -10.72 -8.90
C GLU A 99 -3.64 -11.86 -9.84
N ARG A 100 -2.55 -12.57 -9.49
CA ARG A 100 -2.03 -13.73 -10.23
C ARG A 100 -2.39 -15.08 -9.60
N CYS A 101 -3.22 -15.10 -8.56
CA CYS A 101 -3.62 -16.30 -7.80
C CYS A 101 -2.42 -17.10 -7.23
N LEU A 102 -1.34 -16.41 -6.84
CA LEU A 102 -0.11 -17.02 -6.29
C LEU A 102 -0.11 -17.17 -4.76
N ILE A 103 -1.23 -16.86 -4.11
CA ILE A 103 -1.48 -17.05 -2.68
C ILE A 103 -2.87 -17.68 -2.60
N GLU A 104 -2.94 -18.98 -2.30
CA GLU A 104 -4.22 -19.71 -2.27
C GLU A 104 -5.11 -19.23 -1.11
N GLU A 105 -4.51 -18.96 0.05
CA GLU A 105 -5.19 -18.42 1.24
C GLU A 105 -4.54 -17.11 1.72
N PRO A 106 -5.08 -15.94 1.35
CA PRO A 106 -4.64 -14.66 1.89
C PRO A 106 -4.98 -14.55 3.38
N THR A 107 -4.07 -14.03 4.20
CA THR A 107 -4.33 -13.83 5.64
C THR A 107 -5.45 -12.81 5.87
N ALA A 108 -6.18 -12.95 6.98
CA ALA A 108 -7.25 -12.00 7.36
C ALA A 108 -6.76 -10.53 7.38
N GLU A 109 -5.52 -10.28 7.84
CA GLU A 109 -4.91 -8.95 7.78
C GLU A 109 -4.75 -8.43 6.34
N THR A 110 -4.42 -9.33 5.40
CA THR A 110 -4.32 -9.00 3.96
C THR A 110 -5.70 -8.70 3.35
N LEU A 111 -6.75 -9.40 3.79
CA LEU A 111 -8.13 -9.15 3.37
C LEU A 111 -8.64 -7.81 3.90
N THR A 112 -8.45 -7.51 5.19
CA THR A 112 -8.78 -6.20 5.78
C THR A 112 -8.01 -5.05 5.12
N LYS A 113 -6.75 -5.28 4.73
CA LYS A 113 -5.97 -4.33 3.93
C LYS A 113 -6.54 -4.16 2.52
N LEU A 114 -6.98 -5.22 1.83
CA LEU A 114 -7.66 -5.09 0.54
C LEU A 114 -8.93 -4.24 0.66
N ASP A 115 -9.75 -4.46 1.69
CA ASP A 115 -10.98 -3.68 1.91
C ASP A 115 -10.65 -2.18 2.05
N ALA A 116 -9.66 -1.83 2.88
CA ALA A 116 -9.20 -0.45 3.03
C ALA A 116 -8.64 0.12 1.72
N GLY A 117 -7.66 -0.55 1.12
CA GLY A 117 -6.94 -0.09 -0.08
C GLY A 117 -7.76 -0.04 -1.37
N LEU A 118 -8.98 -0.58 -1.38
CA LEU A 118 -9.91 -0.54 -2.50
C LEU A 118 -11.17 0.30 -2.20
N GLU A 119 -11.29 0.81 -0.96
CA GLU A 119 -12.52 1.34 -0.36
C GLU A 119 -13.72 0.43 -0.67
N TRP A 120 -13.68 -0.77 -0.10
CA TRP A 120 -14.81 -1.66 0.08
C TRP A 120 -15.29 -1.63 1.55
N PRO A 121 -16.54 -2.01 1.83
CA PRO A 121 -16.98 -2.32 3.19
C PRO A 121 -16.09 -3.40 3.84
N ALA A 122 -15.94 -3.37 5.16
CA ALA A 122 -15.14 -4.37 5.87
C ALA A 122 -15.71 -5.79 5.71
N ASN A 123 -14.81 -6.76 5.54
CA ASN A 123 -15.07 -8.17 5.21
C ASN A 123 -15.53 -8.42 3.76
N THR A 124 -15.47 -7.44 2.85
CA THR A 124 -15.87 -7.65 1.43
C THR A 124 -14.89 -8.60 0.73
N ALA A 125 -13.59 -8.43 0.95
CA ALA A 125 -12.56 -9.32 0.43
C ALA A 125 -12.71 -10.76 0.96
N GLU A 126 -13.06 -10.95 2.24
CA GLU A 126 -13.37 -12.27 2.80
C GLU A 126 -14.66 -12.85 2.19
N ALA A 127 -15.72 -12.03 2.07
CA ALA A 127 -16.98 -12.46 1.50
C ALA A 127 -16.83 -12.94 0.05
N ILE A 128 -16.07 -12.20 -0.78
CA ILE A 128 -15.71 -12.61 -2.15
C ILE A 128 -14.90 -13.91 -2.14
N LEU A 129 -13.86 -14.02 -1.29
CA LEU A 129 -13.04 -15.22 -1.16
C LEU A 129 -13.87 -16.45 -0.73
N ARG A 130 -14.94 -16.24 0.05
CA ARG A 130 -15.87 -17.30 0.51
C ARG A 130 -17.00 -17.61 -0.50
N GLY A 131 -17.02 -16.97 -1.67
CA GLY A 131 -18.10 -17.07 -2.67
C GLY A 131 -19.38 -16.29 -2.32
N ASN A 132 -19.42 -15.64 -1.15
CA ASN A 132 -20.54 -14.85 -0.65
C ASN A 132 -20.51 -13.42 -1.24
N LEU A 133 -20.81 -13.30 -2.54
CA LEU A 133 -20.85 -12.00 -3.24
C LEU A 133 -21.97 -11.09 -2.72
N VAL A 134 -21.68 -10.28 -1.70
CA VAL A 134 -22.46 -9.09 -1.35
C VAL A 134 -22.15 -8.01 -2.38
N GLY A 135 -23.09 -7.73 -3.28
CA GLY A 135 -22.99 -6.60 -4.20
C GLY A 135 -23.30 -5.28 -3.50
N ALA A 136 -22.43 -4.28 -3.69
CA ALA A 136 -22.56 -2.91 -3.21
C ALA A 136 -22.00 -1.93 -4.25
#